data_AF-A0A947R2P9-F1
#
_entry.id   AF-A0A947R2P9-F1
#
_cell.length_a   1.000
_cell.length_b   1.000
_cell.length_c   1.000
_cell.angle_alpha   90.00
_cell.angle_beta   90.00
_cell.angle_gamma   90.00
#
_symmetry.space_group_name_H-M   'P 1'
#
loop_
_entity.id
_entity.type
_entity.pdbx_description
1 polymer ?
#
loop_
_entity_poly.entity_id
_entity_poly.type
_entity_poly.pdbx_seq_one_letter_code
_entity_poly.pdbx_strand_id
1 'polypeptide(L)'
;MIYPELRRGAKGEKVILLQTLLNRAGAMLNADGDFGLATEKGICYAQDVANQPVTGIVNRSLWTWLESRPEPSSLLPTNGLAFIALEETGGLTYYETNTRWPHFPGEASGITIGVGYDLKWNSEQNFRSTWSDYLLQDTIDELAKDIGKRGTKKRVNELRQRGIEVPFKSAWPVFAEKTLPRFYRETESIYPSLGHLPELCRSVLVSIVFNRGASLTGDRRKEMKNIQSILSRASQEEGSKDEQKMILADVEDQIISMKRLWNSGSGLIKRRQSEANLWRKGLALW
;
A
#
# COMPACT_ATOMS: atom_id res chain seq x y z
N MET A 1 -25.06 -6.78 -15.40
CA MET A 1 -24.88 -8.00 -14.60
C MET A 1 -25.89 -8.03 -13.47
N ILE A 2 -26.33 -9.20 -13.01
CA ILE A 2 -27.11 -9.32 -11.76
C ILE A 2 -26.10 -9.33 -10.62
N TYR A 3 -26.09 -8.29 -9.80
CA TYR A 3 -25.24 -8.26 -8.62
C TYR A 3 -25.95 -8.93 -7.44
N PRO A 4 -25.35 -9.97 -6.83
CA PRO A 4 -25.90 -10.54 -5.62
C PRO A 4 -25.77 -9.56 -4.46
N GLU A 5 -26.74 -9.57 -3.57
CA GLU A 5 -26.55 -9.00 -2.24
C GLU A 5 -25.54 -9.86 -1.49
N LEU A 6 -24.47 -9.25 -0.99
CA LEU A 6 -23.46 -9.92 -0.18
C LEU A 6 -23.45 -9.33 1.23
N ARG A 7 -23.28 -10.22 2.21
CA ARG A 7 -23.19 -9.91 3.64
C ARG A 7 -22.12 -10.78 4.31
N ARG A 8 -21.73 -10.40 5.54
CA ARG A 8 -20.73 -11.11 6.33
C ARG A 8 -21.01 -12.61 6.39
N GLY A 9 -19.97 -13.41 6.19
CA GLY A 9 -20.05 -14.87 6.07
C GLY A 9 -20.15 -15.39 4.63
N ALA A 10 -20.41 -14.53 3.65
CA ALA A 10 -20.30 -14.90 2.24
C ALA A 10 -18.86 -15.29 1.85
N LYS A 11 -18.73 -16.21 0.90
CA LYS A 11 -17.44 -16.71 0.40
C LYS A 11 -17.39 -16.83 -1.12
N GLY A 12 -16.19 -16.88 -1.69
CA GLY A 12 -15.93 -17.28 -3.08
C GLY A 12 -15.63 -16.11 -4.03
N GLU A 13 -15.67 -16.39 -5.33
CA GLU A 13 -15.17 -15.48 -6.38
C GLU A 13 -15.86 -14.11 -6.39
N LYS A 14 -17.16 -14.06 -6.10
CA LYS A 14 -17.89 -12.78 -6.00
C LYS A 14 -17.39 -11.91 -4.85
N VAL A 15 -16.93 -12.51 -3.76
CA VAL A 15 -16.31 -11.78 -2.65
C VAL A 15 -14.91 -11.30 -3.05
N ILE A 16 -14.13 -12.10 -3.79
CA ILE A 16 -12.82 -11.66 -4.33
C ILE A 16 -13.00 -10.44 -5.24
N LEU A 17 -13.99 -10.49 -6.14
CA LEU A 17 -14.33 -9.37 -7.02
C LEU A 17 -14.72 -8.14 -6.21
N LEU A 18 -15.62 -8.30 -5.23
CA LEU A 18 -16.02 -7.23 -4.33
C LEU A 18 -14.82 -6.60 -3.60
N GLN A 19 -13.98 -7.40 -2.96
CA GLN A 19 -12.79 -6.94 -2.25
C GLN A 19 -11.82 -6.19 -3.18
N THR A 20 -11.65 -6.68 -4.40
CA THR A 20 -10.82 -6.02 -5.42
C THR A 20 -11.39 -4.66 -5.81
N LEU A 21 -12.70 -4.55 -6.02
CA LEU A 21 -13.33 -3.26 -6.34
C LEU A 21 -13.32 -2.30 -5.14
N LEU A 22 -13.55 -2.80 -3.92
CA LEU A 22 -13.43 -2.01 -2.69
C LEU A 22 -12.00 -1.45 -2.54
N ASN A 23 -11.00 -2.22 -2.94
CA ASN A 23 -9.61 -1.77 -2.94
C ASN A 23 -9.35 -0.62 -3.92
N ARG A 24 -10.09 -0.49 -5.03
CA ARG A 24 -9.98 0.71 -5.90
C ARG A 24 -10.37 1.99 -5.16
N ALA A 25 -11.32 1.87 -4.22
CA ALA A 25 -11.73 2.97 -3.35
C ALA A 25 -10.83 3.17 -2.12
N GLY A 26 -9.87 2.27 -1.86
CA GLY A 26 -8.95 2.37 -0.72
C GLY A 26 -9.31 1.49 0.48
N ALA A 27 -10.09 0.43 0.32
CA ALA A 27 -10.50 -0.40 1.45
C ALA A 27 -9.37 -1.20 2.14
N MET A 28 -8.18 -1.32 1.52
CA MET A 28 -7.00 -2.02 2.06
C MET A 28 -7.28 -3.47 2.50
N LEU A 29 -7.97 -4.23 1.66
CA LEU A 29 -8.38 -5.61 1.92
C LEU A 29 -7.44 -6.60 1.23
N ASN A 30 -7.25 -7.74 1.88
CA ASN A 30 -6.80 -8.94 1.18
C ASN A 30 -7.97 -9.50 0.37
N ALA A 31 -7.80 -9.65 -0.94
CA ALA A 31 -8.80 -10.27 -1.81
C ALA A 31 -8.69 -11.80 -1.74
N ASP A 32 -9.16 -12.37 -0.63
CA ASP A 32 -9.13 -13.80 -0.30
C ASP A 32 -10.46 -14.52 -0.51
N GLY A 33 -11.53 -13.77 -0.80
CA GLY A 33 -12.86 -14.32 -1.02
C GLY A 33 -13.61 -14.62 0.26
N ASP A 34 -13.14 -14.17 1.42
CA ASP A 34 -13.82 -14.30 2.70
C ASP A 34 -14.42 -12.97 3.16
N PHE A 35 -15.74 -12.90 3.25
CA PHE A 35 -16.43 -11.72 3.77
C PHE A 35 -16.41 -11.75 5.29
N GLY A 36 -15.29 -11.30 5.87
CA GLY A 36 -15.11 -11.06 7.31
C GLY A 36 -15.30 -9.59 7.74
N LEU A 37 -14.86 -9.29 8.96
CA LEU A 37 -14.96 -7.95 9.58
C LEU A 37 -14.24 -6.86 8.78
N ALA A 38 -13.08 -7.17 8.20
CA ALA A 38 -12.35 -6.21 7.37
C ALA A 38 -13.16 -5.83 6.12
N THR A 39 -13.75 -6.81 5.43
CA THR A 39 -14.61 -6.59 4.26
C THR A 39 -15.85 -5.77 4.62
N GLU A 40 -16.50 -6.07 5.76
CA GLU A 40 -17.64 -5.27 6.28
C GLU A 40 -17.24 -3.80 6.50
N LYS A 41 -16.07 -3.57 7.12
CA LYS A 41 -15.53 -2.21 7.31
C LYS A 41 -15.21 -1.52 5.99
N GLY A 42 -14.61 -2.24 5.03
CA GLY A 42 -14.34 -1.73 3.69
C GLY A 42 -15.62 -1.30 2.96
N ILE A 43 -16.71 -2.05 3.13
CA ILE A 43 -18.03 -1.69 2.56
C ILE A 43 -18.58 -0.43 3.22
N CYS A 44 -18.56 -0.36 4.55
CA CYS A 44 -19.02 0.84 5.26
C CYS A 44 -18.24 2.08 4.83
N TYR A 45 -16.92 1.94 4.70
CA TYR A 45 -16.03 2.98 4.20
C TYR A 45 -16.39 3.39 2.76
N ALA A 46 -16.57 2.43 1.85
CA ALA A 46 -16.95 2.71 0.47
C ALA A 46 -18.33 3.39 0.38
N GLN A 47 -19.29 3.02 1.24
CA GLN A 47 -20.60 3.66 1.33
C GLN A 47 -20.49 5.12 1.77
N ASP A 48 -19.67 5.41 2.79
CA ASP A 48 -19.38 6.80 3.22
C ASP A 48 -18.77 7.63 2.08
N VAL A 49 -17.74 7.09 1.41
CA VAL A 49 -17.07 7.76 0.29
C VAL A 49 -18.04 7.99 -0.89
N ALA A 50 -18.98 7.05 -1.11
CA ALA A 50 -20.00 7.17 -2.14
C ALA A 50 -21.18 8.09 -1.75
N ASN A 51 -21.20 8.66 -0.54
CA ASN A 51 -22.34 9.36 0.06
C ASN A 51 -23.63 8.52 0.02
N GLN A 52 -23.51 7.22 0.30
CA GLN A 52 -24.62 6.27 0.38
C GLN A 52 -24.90 5.90 1.84
N PRO A 53 -26.10 5.38 2.18
CA PRO A 53 -26.39 4.87 3.51
C PRO A 53 -25.38 3.79 3.94
N VAL A 54 -24.73 4.01 5.08
CA VAL A 54 -23.73 3.10 5.66
C VAL A 54 -24.43 1.93 6.34
N THR A 55 -24.62 0.84 5.59
CA THR A 55 -25.36 -0.35 6.02
C THR A 55 -24.47 -1.57 6.24
N GLY A 56 -23.24 -1.58 5.69
CA GLY A 56 -22.35 -2.74 5.69
C GLY A 56 -22.78 -3.87 4.73
N ILE A 57 -23.83 -3.64 3.94
CA ILE A 57 -24.38 -4.59 2.96
C ILE A 57 -24.13 -4.06 1.54
N VAL A 58 -23.73 -4.95 0.63
CA VAL A 58 -23.51 -4.57 -0.77
C VAL A 58 -24.79 -4.74 -1.58
N ASN A 59 -25.35 -3.62 -2.04
CA ASN A 59 -26.51 -3.57 -2.91
C ASN A 59 -26.12 -3.15 -4.35
N ARG A 60 -27.09 -3.14 -5.26
CA ARG A 60 -26.87 -2.75 -6.67
C ARG A 60 -26.26 -1.35 -6.84
N SER A 61 -26.64 -0.39 -5.99
CA SER A 61 -26.11 0.99 -6.05
C SER A 61 -24.62 1.02 -5.74
N LEU A 62 -24.20 0.31 -4.68
CA LEU A 62 -22.79 0.23 -4.32
C LEU A 62 -21.97 -0.52 -5.37
N TRP A 63 -22.47 -1.65 -5.90
CA TRP A 63 -21.81 -2.37 -7.00
C TRP A 63 -21.55 -1.48 -8.21
N THR A 64 -22.57 -0.73 -8.65
CA THR A 64 -22.47 0.18 -9.80
C THR A 64 -21.43 1.27 -9.57
N TRP A 65 -21.43 1.86 -8.36
CA TRP A 65 -20.45 2.89 -8.00
C TRP A 65 -19.02 2.35 -7.97
N LEU A 66 -18.82 1.15 -7.42
CA LEU A 66 -17.53 0.47 -7.31
C LEU A 66 -16.95 0.13 -8.68
N GLU A 67 -17.76 -0.41 -9.60
CA GLU A 67 -17.32 -0.71 -10.96
C GLU A 67 -16.97 0.53 -11.78
N SER A 68 -17.64 1.66 -11.47
CA SER A 68 -17.34 2.94 -12.12
C SER A 68 -16.02 3.56 -11.63
N ARG A 69 -15.39 3.03 -10.58
CA ARG A 69 -14.12 3.56 -10.09
C ARG A 69 -12.99 3.10 -11.03
N PRO A 70 -12.13 4.03 -11.48
CA PRO A 70 -10.96 3.67 -12.27
C PRO A 70 -9.97 2.85 -11.42
N GLU A 71 -9.02 2.19 -12.10
CA GLU A 71 -7.84 1.67 -11.41
C GLU A 71 -7.06 2.85 -10.79
N PRO A 72 -6.65 2.76 -9.51
CA PRO A 72 -5.97 3.84 -8.79
C PRO A 72 -4.54 4.07 -9.28
N SER A 73 -3.94 3.11 -9.99
CA SER A 73 -2.59 3.21 -10.54
C SER A 73 -2.46 2.42 -11.83
N SER A 74 -1.69 2.95 -12.77
CA SER A 74 -1.26 2.22 -13.97
C SER A 74 0.02 1.40 -13.74
N LEU A 75 0.69 1.57 -12.59
CA LEU A 75 2.00 0.96 -12.31
C LEU A 75 1.88 -0.39 -11.59
N LEU A 76 0.89 -0.52 -10.71
CA LEU A 76 0.63 -1.72 -9.91
C LEU A 76 -0.85 -2.08 -9.94
N PRO A 77 -1.20 -3.37 -9.85
CA PRO A 77 -2.59 -3.80 -9.73
C PRO A 77 -3.18 -3.32 -8.41
N THR A 78 -4.49 -3.01 -8.41
CA THR A 78 -5.22 -2.53 -7.22
C THR A 78 -4.94 -3.33 -5.95
N ASN A 79 -4.94 -4.66 -6.03
CA ASN A 79 -4.71 -5.52 -4.85
C ASN A 79 -3.26 -5.43 -4.33
N GLY A 80 -2.30 -5.20 -5.21
CA GLY A 80 -0.91 -4.96 -4.82
C GLY A 80 -0.73 -3.59 -4.17
N LEU A 81 -1.40 -2.57 -4.69
CA LEU A 81 -1.43 -1.24 -4.07
C LEU A 81 -2.07 -1.26 -2.67
N ALA A 82 -3.23 -1.92 -2.56
CA ALA A 82 -3.94 -2.09 -1.30
C ALA A 82 -3.11 -2.88 -0.28
N PHE A 83 -2.35 -3.88 -0.74
CA PHE A 83 -1.41 -4.62 0.12
C PHE A 83 -0.33 -3.70 0.70
N ILE A 84 0.31 -2.86 -0.13
CA ILE A 84 1.33 -1.93 0.35
C ILE A 84 0.71 -0.96 1.36
N ALA A 85 -0.44 -0.35 1.04
CA ALA A 85 -1.11 0.56 1.96
C ALA A 85 -1.52 -0.10 3.29
N LEU A 86 -2.00 -1.35 3.24
CA LEU A 86 -2.33 -2.14 4.42
C LEU A 86 -1.09 -2.34 5.31
N GLU A 87 0.04 -2.72 4.73
CA GLU A 87 1.29 -2.95 5.47
C GLU A 87 1.93 -1.65 6.00
N GLU A 88 1.70 -0.51 5.35
CA GLU A 88 2.17 0.81 5.80
C GLU A 88 1.30 1.42 6.89
N THR A 89 0.00 1.11 6.90
CA THR A 89 -0.96 1.78 7.78
C THR A 89 -1.61 0.88 8.82
N GLY A 90 -1.45 -0.44 8.74
CA GLY A 90 -2.19 -1.38 9.58
C GLY A 90 -3.67 -1.52 9.22
N GLY A 91 -4.10 -0.98 8.07
CA GLY A 91 -5.47 -1.07 7.55
C GLY A 91 -6.41 0.01 8.07
N LEU A 92 -7.65 0.05 7.54
CA LEU A 92 -8.58 1.16 7.76
C LEU A 92 -8.84 1.45 9.23
N THR A 93 -9.16 0.40 10.02
CA THR A 93 -9.44 0.55 11.45
C THR A 93 -8.25 1.15 12.20
N TYR A 94 -7.03 0.67 11.93
CA TYR A 94 -5.84 1.21 12.58
C TYR A 94 -5.58 2.64 12.14
N TYR A 95 -5.76 2.93 10.85
CA TYR A 95 -5.56 4.26 10.30
C TYR A 95 -6.50 5.28 10.96
N GLU A 96 -7.80 5.00 10.97
CA GLU A 96 -8.82 5.89 11.55
C GLU A 96 -8.60 6.17 13.03
N THR A 97 -8.03 5.22 13.77
CA THR A 97 -7.81 5.33 15.21
C THR A 97 -6.44 5.91 15.57
N ASN A 98 -5.41 5.66 14.78
CA ASN A 98 -4.02 5.98 15.12
C ASN A 98 -3.33 6.91 14.12
N THR A 99 -3.42 6.64 12.81
CA THR A 99 -2.56 7.31 11.81
C THR A 99 -3.27 8.35 10.95
N ARG A 100 -4.56 8.61 11.18
CA ARG A 100 -5.26 9.79 10.62
C ARG A 100 -4.65 11.11 11.09
N TRP A 101 -3.90 11.07 12.19
CA TRP A 101 -3.20 12.22 12.74
C TRP A 101 -1.78 12.31 12.17
N PRO A 102 -1.26 13.52 11.93
CA PRO A 102 0.16 13.71 11.67
C PRO A 102 1.00 13.07 12.78
N HIS A 103 2.03 12.32 12.40
CA HIS A 103 2.87 11.60 13.35
C HIS A 103 4.35 11.79 13.03
N PHE A 104 5.22 11.33 13.92
CA PHE A 104 6.67 11.43 13.76
C PHE A 104 7.30 10.06 14.08
N PRO A 105 7.76 9.31 13.06
CA PRO A 105 8.31 7.96 13.27
C PRO A 105 9.69 7.98 13.93
N GLY A 106 10.35 9.13 14.05
CA GLY A 106 11.67 9.27 14.66
C GLY A 106 12.78 9.48 13.63
N GLU A 107 14.03 9.31 14.07
CA GLU A 107 15.22 9.40 13.19
C GLU A 107 15.37 10.78 12.51
N ALA A 108 15.76 10.79 11.22
CA ALA A 108 15.96 11.97 10.40
C ALA A 108 14.66 12.46 9.71
N SER A 109 13.50 11.88 10.02
CA SER A 109 12.22 12.18 9.36
C SER A 109 11.60 13.53 9.78
N GLY A 110 10.66 14.01 8.97
CA GLY A 110 9.76 15.11 9.30
C GLY A 110 8.48 14.64 10.00
N ILE A 111 7.52 15.57 10.10
CA ILE A 111 6.13 15.19 10.34
C ILE A 111 5.62 14.41 9.13
N THR A 112 5.04 13.24 9.38
CA THR A 112 4.49 12.34 8.36
C THR A 112 2.98 12.35 8.42
N ILE A 113 2.33 12.43 7.25
CA ILE A 113 0.88 12.43 7.08
C ILE A 113 0.46 11.36 6.07
N GLY A 114 -0.83 11.02 6.07
CA GLY A 114 -1.39 10.07 5.09
C GLY A 114 -0.68 8.72 5.12
N VAL A 115 -0.43 8.17 3.94
CA VAL A 115 0.35 6.93 3.77
C VAL A 115 1.80 7.27 3.44
N GLY A 116 2.62 7.41 4.48
CA GLY A 116 4.07 7.58 4.36
C GLY A 116 4.53 8.90 3.70
N TYR A 117 3.71 9.95 3.72
CA TYR A 117 4.07 11.25 3.15
C TYR A 117 4.81 12.10 4.18
N ASP A 118 6.14 12.16 4.09
CA ASP A 118 7.00 12.95 4.98
C ASP A 118 7.14 14.39 4.48
N LEU A 119 6.68 15.36 5.29
CA LEU A 119 6.70 16.79 4.96
C LEU A 119 8.11 17.36 4.81
N LYS A 120 9.13 16.78 5.46
CA LYS A 120 10.50 17.27 5.39
C LYS A 120 11.08 17.17 3.98
N TRP A 121 10.75 16.11 3.25
CA TRP A 121 11.39 15.78 1.97
C TRP A 121 10.66 16.33 0.75
N ASN A 122 9.66 17.18 0.95
CA ASN A 122 8.87 17.79 -0.12
C ASN A 122 9.08 19.31 -0.14
N SER A 123 8.89 19.95 -1.29
CA SER A 123 8.79 21.40 -1.38
C SER A 123 7.36 21.85 -1.07
N GLU A 124 7.19 23.11 -0.65
CA GLU A 124 5.84 23.65 -0.38
C GLU A 124 4.96 23.63 -1.63
N GLN A 125 5.52 23.96 -2.80
CA GLN A 125 4.81 23.90 -4.07
C GLN A 125 4.31 22.47 -4.38
N ASN A 126 5.18 21.47 -4.19
CA ASN A 126 4.80 20.08 -4.40
C ASN A 126 3.74 19.61 -3.39
N PHE A 127 3.89 20.01 -2.12
CA PHE A 127 2.92 19.70 -1.08
C PHE A 127 1.54 20.29 -1.39
N ARG A 128 1.46 21.59 -1.70
CA ARG A 128 0.19 22.26 -2.01
C ARG A 128 -0.48 21.68 -3.25
N SER A 129 0.27 21.47 -4.33
CA SER A 129 -0.28 20.83 -5.54
C SER A 129 -0.75 19.39 -5.34
N THR A 130 -0.21 18.70 -4.31
CA THR A 130 -0.61 17.33 -3.99
C THR A 130 -1.84 17.26 -3.10
N TRP A 131 -1.95 18.16 -2.11
CA TRP A 131 -2.91 18.00 -1.02
C TRP A 131 -4.09 18.99 -1.03
N SER A 132 -4.00 20.12 -1.75
CA SER A 132 -5.01 21.19 -1.65
C SER A 132 -6.40 20.78 -2.15
N ASP A 133 -6.47 19.81 -3.07
CA ASP A 133 -7.75 19.28 -3.55
C ASP A 133 -8.41 18.30 -2.55
N TYR A 134 -7.67 17.87 -1.51
CA TYR A 134 -8.08 16.79 -0.61
C TYR A 134 -8.22 17.21 0.86
N LEU A 135 -7.67 18.37 1.24
CA LEU A 135 -7.71 18.90 2.61
C LEU A 135 -8.15 20.35 2.61
N LEU A 136 -8.73 20.79 3.72
CA LEU A 136 -9.14 22.18 3.91
C LEU A 136 -7.93 23.12 3.86
N GLN A 137 -8.13 24.33 3.35
CA GLN A 137 -7.07 25.33 3.21
C GLN A 137 -6.32 25.60 4.53
N ASP A 138 -7.04 25.76 5.65
CA ASP A 138 -6.44 25.95 6.97
C ASP A 138 -5.55 24.78 7.40
N THR A 139 -5.93 23.55 7.02
CA THR A 139 -5.14 22.35 7.28
C THR A 139 -3.86 22.36 6.44
N ILE A 140 -3.97 22.72 5.16
CA ILE A 140 -2.80 22.87 4.27
C ILE A 140 -1.85 23.92 4.82
N ASP A 141 -2.35 25.09 5.20
CA ASP A 141 -1.52 26.19 5.69
C ASP A 141 -0.85 25.86 7.02
N GLU A 142 -1.50 25.09 7.89
CA GLU A 142 -0.88 24.61 9.13
C GLU A 142 0.21 23.56 8.88
N LEU A 143 -0.02 22.59 7.99
CA LEU A 143 0.95 21.54 7.64
C LEU A 143 2.13 22.08 6.82
N ALA A 144 1.92 23.08 5.98
CA ALA A 144 2.97 23.72 5.18
C ALA A 144 4.10 24.29 6.07
N LYS A 145 3.80 24.66 7.33
CA LYS A 145 4.78 25.14 8.30
C LYS A 145 5.82 24.09 8.68
N ASP A 146 5.56 22.80 8.45
CA ASP A 146 6.45 21.69 8.79
C ASP A 146 7.31 21.21 7.59
N ILE A 147 7.13 21.82 6.42
CA ILE A 147 7.91 21.53 5.21
C ILE A 147 9.40 21.80 5.43
N GLY A 148 10.25 20.86 5.03
CA GLY A 148 11.71 20.97 5.18
C GLY A 148 12.22 20.82 6.62
N LYS A 149 11.34 20.63 7.60
CA LYS A 149 11.71 20.58 9.03
C LYS A 149 11.72 19.16 9.57
N ARG A 150 12.63 18.90 10.51
CA ARG A 150 12.63 17.66 11.29
C ARG A 150 11.40 17.64 12.21
N GLY A 151 10.72 16.51 12.29
CA GLY A 151 9.54 16.33 13.14
C GLY A 151 9.90 16.29 14.62
N THR A 152 8.92 16.60 15.48
CA THR A 152 9.05 16.42 16.93
C THR A 152 7.73 15.90 17.53
N LYS A 153 7.83 15.15 18.64
CA LYS A 153 6.63 14.71 19.40
C LYS A 153 5.80 15.89 19.90
N LYS A 154 6.45 17.01 20.24
CA LYS A 154 5.77 18.24 20.64
C LYS A 154 4.87 18.76 19.51
N ARG A 155 5.42 18.87 18.30
CA ARG A 155 4.68 19.35 17.13
C ARG A 155 3.53 18.43 16.75
N VAL A 156 3.71 17.12 16.85
CA VAL A 156 2.61 16.13 16.69
C VAL A 156 1.47 16.41 17.66
N ASN A 157 1.77 16.66 18.95
CA ASN A 157 0.75 16.95 19.94
C ASN A 157 0.04 18.29 19.67
N GLU A 158 0.76 19.32 19.21
CA GLU A 158 0.18 20.61 18.82
C GLU A 158 -0.79 20.46 17.64
N LEU A 159 -0.41 19.73 16.60
CA LEU A 159 -1.27 19.44 15.44
C LEU A 159 -2.52 18.68 15.87
N ARG A 160 -2.38 17.70 16.76
CA ARG A 160 -3.51 16.93 17.30
C ARG A 160 -4.46 17.79 18.12
N GLN A 161 -3.94 18.66 18.99
CA GLN A 161 -4.75 19.59 19.80
C GLN A 161 -5.53 20.60 18.93
N ARG A 162 -4.98 20.94 17.76
CA ARG A 162 -5.64 21.78 16.76
C ARG A 162 -6.69 21.03 15.92
N GLY A 163 -6.82 19.71 16.09
CA GLY A 163 -7.75 18.91 15.29
C GLY A 163 -7.29 18.67 13.85
N ILE A 164 -5.98 18.77 13.57
CA ILE A 164 -5.45 18.51 12.23
C ILE A 164 -5.50 17.01 11.94
N GLU A 165 -6.43 16.63 11.06
CA GLU A 165 -6.63 15.26 10.61
C GLU A 165 -6.41 15.12 9.10
N VAL A 166 -5.96 13.95 8.68
CA VAL A 166 -5.85 13.52 7.29
C VAL A 166 -6.72 12.28 7.11
N PRO A 167 -8.00 12.43 6.70
CA PRO A 167 -8.90 11.31 6.46
C PRO A 167 -8.32 10.34 5.42
N PHE A 168 -8.60 9.04 5.57
CA PHE A 168 -8.04 8.04 4.64
C PHE A 168 -8.50 8.27 3.19
N LYS A 169 -9.75 8.71 2.99
CA LYS A 169 -10.27 9.09 1.66
C LYS A 169 -9.47 10.20 0.97
N SER A 170 -8.82 11.09 1.74
CA SER A 170 -7.90 12.10 1.24
C SER A 170 -6.50 11.53 0.98
N ALA A 171 -6.04 10.61 1.82
CA ALA A 171 -4.71 10.01 1.72
C ALA A 171 -4.58 8.98 0.58
N TRP A 172 -5.65 8.26 0.24
CA TRP A 172 -5.64 7.22 -0.79
C TRP A 172 -5.22 7.70 -2.19
N PRO A 173 -5.85 8.75 -2.78
CA PRO A 173 -5.43 9.23 -4.10
C PRO A 173 -4.01 9.78 -4.08
N VAL A 174 -3.60 10.50 -3.02
CA VAL A 174 -2.23 10.99 -2.86
C VAL A 174 -1.23 9.84 -2.83
N PHE A 175 -1.53 8.77 -2.10
CA PHE A 175 -0.69 7.58 -2.04
C PHE A 175 -0.53 6.95 -3.42
N ALA A 176 -1.64 6.73 -4.13
CA ALA A 176 -1.65 6.07 -5.43
C ALA A 176 -0.96 6.89 -6.53
N GLU A 177 -1.16 8.21 -6.55
CA GLU A 177 -0.72 9.09 -7.64
C GLU A 177 0.64 9.73 -7.40
N LYS A 178 1.07 9.90 -6.15
CA LYS A 178 2.30 10.63 -5.81
C LYS A 178 3.31 9.78 -5.06
N THR A 179 2.89 9.14 -3.96
CA THR A 179 3.82 8.38 -3.12
C THR A 179 4.28 7.10 -3.83
N LEU A 180 3.35 6.32 -4.38
CA LEU A 180 3.66 5.04 -5.02
C LEU A 180 4.60 5.19 -6.23
N PRO A 181 4.37 6.12 -7.19
CA PRO A 181 5.25 6.23 -8.36
C PRO A 181 6.71 6.59 -8.02
N ARG A 182 6.95 7.25 -6.88
CA ARG A 182 8.32 7.46 -6.38
C ARG A 182 8.97 6.13 -6.00
N PHE A 183 8.31 5.34 -5.14
CA PHE A 183 8.84 4.05 -4.69
C PHE A 183 8.92 3.02 -5.81
N TYR A 184 8.00 3.06 -6.78
CA TYR A 184 8.11 2.24 -7.99
C TYR A 184 9.42 2.52 -8.73
N ARG A 185 9.73 3.81 -9.00
CA ARG A 185 10.97 4.21 -9.69
C ARG A 185 12.22 3.86 -8.88
N GLU A 186 12.19 4.05 -7.56
CA GLU A 186 13.28 3.62 -6.69
C GLU A 186 13.49 2.09 -6.76
N THR A 187 12.41 1.31 -6.82
CA THR A 187 12.46 -0.15 -6.97
C THR A 187 13.03 -0.53 -8.33
N GLU A 188 12.55 0.09 -9.40
CA GLU A 188 13.02 -0.15 -10.77
C GLU A 188 14.52 0.20 -10.93
N SER A 189 14.99 1.24 -10.24
CA SER A 189 16.41 1.63 -10.28
C SER A 189 17.37 0.55 -9.80
N ILE A 190 16.91 -0.35 -8.92
CA ILE A 190 17.70 -1.48 -8.43
C ILE A 190 17.26 -2.82 -9.03
N TYR A 191 16.06 -2.92 -9.59
CA TYR A 191 15.53 -4.10 -10.26
C TYR A 191 15.01 -3.73 -11.67
N PRO A 192 15.90 -3.58 -12.68
CA PRO A 192 15.50 -3.06 -14.00
C PRO A 192 14.46 -3.92 -14.73
N SER A 193 14.35 -5.21 -14.42
CA SER A 193 13.36 -6.12 -14.99
C SER A 193 11.97 -6.05 -14.31
N LEU A 194 11.77 -5.13 -13.35
CA LEU A 194 10.51 -4.97 -12.58
C LEU A 194 9.27 -4.93 -13.48
N GLY A 195 9.35 -4.24 -14.62
CA GLY A 195 8.26 -4.09 -15.59
C GLY A 195 7.80 -5.39 -16.26
N HIS A 196 8.62 -6.44 -16.26
CA HIS A 196 8.33 -7.73 -16.89
C HIS A 196 7.81 -8.79 -15.90
N LEU A 197 7.87 -8.50 -14.60
CA LEU A 197 7.40 -9.42 -13.58
C LEU A 197 5.88 -9.52 -13.53
N PRO A 198 5.34 -10.66 -13.05
CA PRO A 198 3.94 -10.77 -12.65
C PRO A 198 3.52 -9.60 -11.78
N GLU A 199 2.31 -9.10 -12.00
CA GLU A 199 1.84 -7.84 -11.41
C GLU A 199 1.89 -7.83 -9.86
N LEU A 200 1.55 -8.95 -9.21
CA LEU A 200 1.62 -9.07 -7.75
C LEU A 200 3.07 -9.21 -7.26
N CYS A 201 3.93 -9.93 -7.99
CA CYS A 201 5.37 -10.02 -7.68
C CYS A 201 6.03 -8.64 -7.74
N ARG A 202 5.68 -7.83 -8.74
CA ARG A 202 6.08 -6.42 -8.85
C ARG A 202 5.71 -5.62 -7.61
N SER A 203 4.46 -5.78 -7.17
CA SER A 203 3.93 -5.10 -5.99
C SER A 203 4.69 -5.47 -4.72
N VAL A 204 5.12 -6.73 -4.59
CA VAL A 204 5.95 -7.20 -3.46
C VAL A 204 7.31 -6.52 -3.42
N LEU A 205 8.00 -6.37 -4.55
CA LEU A 205 9.30 -5.67 -4.57
C LEU A 205 9.14 -4.20 -4.20
N VAL A 206 8.09 -3.55 -4.68
CA VAL A 206 7.77 -2.16 -4.28
C VAL A 206 7.48 -2.08 -2.78
N SER A 207 6.73 -3.03 -2.21
CA SER A 207 6.53 -3.11 -0.74
C SER A 207 7.84 -3.23 0.03
N ILE A 208 8.77 -4.07 -0.44
CA ILE A 208 10.07 -4.27 0.21
C ILE A 208 10.89 -2.97 0.21
N VAL A 209 10.94 -2.28 -0.93
CA VAL A 209 11.65 -1.00 -1.08
C VAL A 209 10.95 0.12 -0.33
N PHE A 210 9.62 0.13 -0.24
CA PHE A 210 8.90 1.09 0.60
C PHE A 210 9.33 0.96 2.06
N ASN A 211 9.36 -0.27 2.58
CA ASN A 211 9.73 -0.52 3.98
C ASN A 211 11.20 -0.28 4.28
N ARG A 212 12.09 -0.56 3.32
CA ARG A 212 13.53 -0.66 3.59
C ARG A 212 14.37 0.36 2.83
N GLY A 213 13.85 1.04 1.82
CA GLY A 213 14.61 1.84 0.87
C GLY A 213 15.47 1.01 -0.08
N ALA A 214 15.99 1.66 -1.13
CA ALA A 214 16.66 1.02 -2.26
C ALA A 214 18.15 0.67 -2.06
N SER A 215 18.72 0.86 -0.87
CA SER A 215 20.14 0.51 -0.65
C SER A 215 20.37 -1.01 -0.75
N LEU A 216 21.41 -1.40 -1.50
CA LEU A 216 21.88 -2.79 -1.65
C LEU A 216 23.19 -3.08 -0.90
N THR A 217 23.68 -2.14 -0.10
CA THR A 217 25.00 -2.22 0.54
C THR A 217 24.91 -2.68 1.99
N GLY A 218 25.85 -3.53 2.40
CA GLY A 218 26.01 -4.02 3.77
C GLY A 218 25.23 -5.29 4.09
N ASP A 219 25.57 -5.95 5.19
CA ASP A 219 25.02 -7.27 5.57
C ASP A 219 23.49 -7.25 5.66
N ARG A 220 22.92 -6.16 6.18
CA ARG A 220 21.47 -6.01 6.30
C ARG A 220 20.75 -6.02 4.95
N ARG A 221 21.44 -5.83 3.82
CA ARG A 221 20.87 -5.75 2.46
C ARG A 221 21.15 -6.97 1.59
N LYS A 222 21.81 -7.99 2.14
CA LYS A 222 22.24 -9.20 1.42
C LYS A 222 21.12 -9.83 0.60
N GLU A 223 19.94 -10.03 1.18
CA GLU A 223 18.81 -10.67 0.51
C GLU A 223 18.27 -9.81 -0.64
N MET A 224 18.21 -8.49 -0.48
CA MET A 224 17.78 -7.58 -1.56
C MET A 224 18.76 -7.62 -2.75
N LYS A 225 20.06 -7.76 -2.48
CA LYS A 225 21.08 -7.93 -3.52
C LYS A 225 20.99 -9.30 -4.19
N ASN A 226 20.72 -10.36 -3.43
CA ASN A 226 20.49 -11.68 -4.00
C ASN A 226 19.25 -11.71 -4.91
N ILE A 227 18.17 -11.03 -4.52
CA ILE A 227 16.99 -10.84 -5.37
C ILE A 227 17.40 -10.18 -6.70
N GLN A 228 18.24 -9.14 -6.67
CA GLN A 228 18.74 -8.50 -7.90
C GLN A 228 19.40 -9.52 -8.84
N SER A 229 20.27 -10.38 -8.32
CA SER A 229 20.93 -11.42 -9.10
C SER A 229 19.94 -12.45 -9.67
N ILE A 230 18.96 -12.89 -8.87
CA ILE A 230 17.91 -13.83 -9.32
C ILE A 230 17.09 -13.22 -10.45
N LEU A 231 16.66 -11.96 -10.30
CA LEU A 231 15.88 -11.25 -11.31
C LEU A 231 16.69 -11.02 -12.60
N SER A 232 17.99 -10.73 -12.49
CA SER A 232 18.87 -10.60 -13.64
C SER A 232 18.97 -11.91 -14.40
N ARG A 233 19.17 -13.04 -13.69
CA ARG A 233 19.21 -14.38 -14.29
C ARG A 233 17.88 -14.72 -14.97
N ALA A 234 16.75 -14.49 -14.28
CA ALA A 234 15.43 -14.74 -14.86
C ALA A 234 15.16 -13.90 -16.12
N SER A 235 15.61 -12.65 -16.16
CA SER A 235 15.42 -11.78 -17.33
C SER A 235 16.30 -12.13 -18.54
N GLN A 236 17.39 -12.87 -18.32
CA GLN A 236 18.29 -13.35 -19.36
C GLN A 236 17.94 -14.76 -19.85
N GLU A 237 17.00 -15.43 -19.17
CA GLU A 237 16.54 -16.75 -19.57
C GLU A 237 15.69 -16.64 -20.84
N GLU A 238 16.29 -17.08 -21.96
CA GLU A 238 15.64 -17.17 -23.28
C GLU A 238 14.64 -18.33 -23.36
N GLY A 239 14.58 -19.16 -22.32
CA GLY A 239 13.64 -20.25 -22.14
C GLY A 239 12.17 -19.82 -21.97
N SER A 240 11.34 -20.83 -21.68
CA SER A 240 9.90 -20.66 -21.47
C SER A 240 9.59 -19.86 -20.20
N LYS A 241 8.36 -19.32 -20.12
CA LYS A 241 7.86 -18.67 -18.89
C LYS A 241 7.95 -19.58 -17.66
N ASP A 242 7.84 -20.90 -17.84
CA ASP A 242 7.95 -21.86 -16.75
C ASP A 242 9.38 -21.92 -16.17
N GLU A 243 10.40 -21.82 -17.01
CA GLU A 243 11.81 -21.76 -16.57
C GLU A 243 12.10 -20.43 -15.85
N GLN A 244 11.59 -19.31 -16.38
CA GLN A 244 11.66 -18.02 -15.68
C GLN A 244 10.95 -18.09 -14.32
N LYS A 245 9.77 -18.72 -14.25
CA LYS A 245 8.99 -18.91 -13.03
C LYS A 245 9.73 -19.77 -12.00
N MET A 246 10.45 -20.80 -12.43
CA MET A 246 11.31 -21.59 -11.55
C MET A 246 12.45 -20.76 -10.96
N ILE A 247 13.12 -19.93 -11.76
CA ILE A 247 14.18 -19.04 -11.26
C ILE A 247 13.60 -18.01 -10.28
N LEU A 248 12.43 -17.44 -10.59
CA LEU A 248 11.75 -16.46 -9.75
C LEU A 248 11.21 -17.06 -8.44
N ALA A 249 11.04 -18.37 -8.34
CA ALA A 249 10.66 -19.03 -7.08
C ALA A 249 11.72 -18.81 -5.98
N ASP A 250 13.01 -18.73 -6.34
CA ASP A 250 14.13 -18.49 -5.42
C ASP A 250 14.03 -17.13 -4.68
N VAL A 251 13.26 -16.17 -5.23
CA VAL A 251 13.03 -14.87 -4.59
C VAL A 251 12.26 -15.04 -3.29
N GLU A 252 11.34 -16.00 -3.21
CA GLU A 252 10.55 -16.25 -2.01
C GLU A 252 11.44 -16.52 -0.79
N ASP A 253 12.45 -17.37 -0.97
CA ASP A 253 13.41 -17.71 0.08
C ASP A 253 14.20 -16.50 0.54
N GLN A 254 14.55 -15.57 -0.37
CA GLN A 254 15.21 -14.34 0.01
C GLN A 254 14.29 -13.43 0.82
N ILE A 255 13.00 -13.32 0.46
CA ILE A 255 12.01 -12.54 1.21
C ILE A 255 11.86 -13.11 2.63
N ILE A 256 11.74 -14.44 2.77
CA ILE A 256 11.63 -15.11 4.07
C ILE A 256 12.92 -14.96 4.88
N SER A 257 14.09 -15.09 4.25
CA SER A 257 15.40 -14.96 4.92
C SER A 257 15.62 -13.58 5.53
N MET A 258 15.00 -12.52 5.00
CA MET A 258 15.07 -11.17 5.59
C MET A 258 14.54 -11.13 7.03
N LYS A 259 13.71 -12.09 7.47
CA LYS A 259 13.21 -12.17 8.85
C LYS A 259 14.32 -12.18 9.90
N ARG A 260 15.52 -12.67 9.56
CA ARG A 260 16.70 -12.67 10.46
C ARG A 260 17.08 -11.27 10.98
N LEU A 261 16.61 -10.21 10.32
CA LEU A 261 16.95 -8.83 10.66
C LEU A 261 16.17 -8.30 11.87
N TRP A 262 15.18 -9.06 12.35
CA TRP A 262 14.28 -8.65 13.42
C TRP A 262 14.01 -9.81 14.39
N ASN A 263 13.64 -9.44 15.62
CA ASN A 263 13.23 -10.41 16.64
C ASN A 263 11.85 -10.98 16.33
N SER A 264 11.56 -12.20 16.82
CA SER A 264 10.34 -12.98 16.56
C SER A 264 9.02 -12.23 16.79
N GLY A 265 8.98 -11.26 17.70
CA GLY A 265 7.79 -10.44 17.98
C GLY A 265 7.56 -9.25 17.03
N SER A 266 8.47 -8.98 16.09
CA SER A 266 8.36 -7.82 15.19
C SER A 266 7.26 -8.00 14.15
N GLY A 267 6.43 -6.96 13.95
CA GLY A 267 5.46 -6.92 12.85
C GLY A 267 6.08 -7.10 11.47
N LEU A 268 7.37 -6.76 11.31
CA LEU A 268 8.10 -6.93 10.06
C LEU A 268 8.31 -8.39 9.67
N ILE A 269 8.34 -9.32 10.63
CA ILE A 269 8.37 -10.75 10.32
C ILE A 269 7.06 -11.21 9.67
N LYS A 270 5.92 -10.72 10.18
CA LYS A 270 4.61 -10.99 9.61
C LYS A 270 4.51 -10.41 8.21
N ARG A 271 4.95 -9.16 8.02
CA ARG A 271 5.00 -8.50 6.71
C ARG A 271 5.82 -9.27 5.68
N ARG A 272 7.05 -9.72 6.01
CA ARG A 272 7.86 -10.55 5.10
C ARG A 272 7.16 -11.86 4.75
N GLN A 273 6.43 -12.47 5.68
CA GLN A 273 5.63 -13.67 5.37
C GLN A 273 4.48 -13.34 4.41
N SER A 274 3.75 -12.25 4.65
CA SER A 274 2.66 -11.80 3.78
C SER A 274 3.15 -11.50 2.36
N GLU A 275 4.30 -10.84 2.24
CA GLU A 275 4.96 -10.57 0.95
C GLU A 275 5.38 -11.85 0.22
N ALA A 276 5.97 -12.82 0.92
CA ALA A 276 6.29 -14.12 0.33
C ALA A 276 5.03 -14.86 -0.15
N ASN A 277 3.94 -14.80 0.61
CA ASN A 277 2.66 -15.39 0.19
C ASN A 277 2.09 -14.69 -1.05
N LEU A 278 2.19 -13.36 -1.11
CA LEU A 278 1.74 -12.58 -2.26
C LEU A 278 2.62 -12.83 -3.49
N TRP A 279 3.93 -13.01 -3.31
CA TRP A 279 4.87 -13.39 -4.36
C TRP A 279 4.48 -14.74 -4.97
N ARG A 280 4.26 -15.75 -4.12
CA ARG A 280 3.82 -17.09 -4.56
C ARG A 280 2.49 -17.04 -5.31
N LYS A 281 1.52 -16.27 -4.82
CA LYS A 281 0.25 -16.04 -5.50
C LYS A 281 0.45 -15.37 -6.87
N GLY A 282 1.33 -14.38 -6.95
CA GLY A 282 1.70 -13.70 -8.20
C GLY A 282 2.28 -14.65 -9.24
N LEU A 283 3.20 -15.53 -8.83
CA LEU A 283 3.74 -16.56 -9.72
C LEU A 283 2.67 -17.55 -10.15
N ALA A 284 1.81 -18.01 -9.24
CA ALA A 284 0.76 -18.99 -9.58
C ALA A 284 -0.24 -18.47 -10.63
N LEU A 285 -0.47 -17.15 -10.69
CA LEU A 285 -1.36 -16.50 -11.65
C LEU A 285 -0.69 -16.11 -12.98
N TRP A 286 0.63 -16.25 -13.08
CA TRP A 286 1.43 -15.93 -14.27
C TRP A 286 1.63 -17.14 -15.16
#